data_AF-A0AAN8R9U2-F1
#
_entry.id   AF-A0AAN8R9U2-F1
#
_cell.length_a   1.000
_cell.length_b   1.000
_cell.length_c   1.000
_cell.angle_alpha   90.00
_cell.angle_beta   90.00
_cell.angle_gamma   90.00
#
_symmetry.space_group_name_H-M   'P 1'
#
loop_
_entity.id
_entity.type
_entity.pdbx_description
1 polymer ?
#
loop_
_entity_poly.entity_id
_entity_poly.type
_entity_poly.pdbx_seq_one_letter_code
_entity_poly.pdbx_strand_id
1 'polypeptide(L)'
;MGSTPEQIKKEFGEARGIGEIEKLVSKYRNRKVTLEEPRSYELRIGGLEDTVHAGDNELLEVWENLYLPETMAMVVIGALDDFPCSASRWQLVLLYCEDGNIYAYEFEVLHLVAKSLKDLFESGAKFPGWDTFKFGECLNMTPEELAEMMQSKDIKQIEAENAKYQSSILTEMIEDSIAFTQWEQPESTIQCDERTQGNTSMKDNVWNNQTPTPAISLRCNYDMPICTQSQRQLCFLTE
;
A
#
# COMPACT_ATOMS: atom_id res chain seq x y z
N MET A 1 29.92 -20.63 2.76
CA MET A 1 29.28 -21.33 3.89
C MET A 1 28.19 -20.41 4.40
N GLY A 2 26.92 -20.82 4.38
CA GLY A 2 25.81 -19.98 4.88
C GLY A 2 25.80 -19.96 6.40
N SER A 3 25.50 -18.82 7.01
CA SER A 3 25.24 -18.74 8.45
C SER A 3 24.03 -19.59 8.82
N THR A 4 24.10 -20.30 9.94
CA THR A 4 22.98 -21.12 10.43
C THR A 4 21.92 -20.23 11.09
N PRO A 5 20.65 -20.67 11.17
CA PRO A 5 19.60 -19.93 11.88
C PRO A 5 19.98 -19.57 13.32
N GLU A 6 20.69 -20.44 14.03
CA GLU A 6 21.14 -20.23 15.41
C GLU A 6 22.17 -19.10 15.50
N GLN A 7 23.07 -19.00 14.52
CA GLN A 7 24.00 -17.89 14.44
C GLN A 7 23.27 -16.56 14.24
N ILE A 8 22.26 -16.54 13.36
CA ILE A 8 21.45 -15.34 13.10
C ILE A 8 20.72 -14.93 14.38
N LYS A 9 20.01 -15.86 15.03
CA LYS A 9 19.30 -15.62 16.30
C LYS A 9 20.25 -15.05 17.36
N LYS A 10 21.45 -15.59 17.48
CA LYS A 10 22.46 -15.13 18.45
C LYS A 10 22.93 -13.71 18.16
N GLU A 11 23.34 -13.41 16.92
CA GLU A 11 23.86 -12.08 16.57
C GLU A 11 22.81 -10.98 16.74
N PHE A 12 21.57 -11.22 16.32
CA PHE A 12 20.48 -10.27 16.59
C PHE A 12 20.13 -10.17 18.08
N GLY A 13 20.14 -11.27 18.83
CA GLY A 13 19.83 -11.27 20.26
C GLY A 13 20.83 -10.49 21.12
N GLU A 14 22.07 -10.35 20.66
CA GLU A 14 23.14 -9.58 21.31
C GLU A 14 23.16 -8.10 20.90
N ALA A 15 22.59 -7.77 19.74
CA ALA A 15 22.59 -6.41 19.20
C ALA A 15 21.64 -5.46 19.95
N ARG A 16 22.00 -4.18 20.02
CA ARG A 16 21.28 -3.16 20.82
C ARG A 16 21.10 -1.80 20.15
N GLY A 17 21.77 -1.53 19.03
CA GLY A 17 21.71 -0.23 18.36
C GLY A 17 21.15 -0.34 16.95
N ILE A 18 20.37 0.67 16.54
CA ILE A 18 19.78 0.81 15.20
C ILE A 18 20.80 0.49 14.09
N GLY A 19 21.96 1.17 14.08
CA GLY A 19 22.99 0.95 13.06
C GLY A 19 23.70 -0.40 13.11
N GLU A 20 23.61 -1.15 14.21
CA GLU A 20 24.05 -2.55 14.27
C GLU A 20 22.98 -3.46 13.67
N ILE A 21 21.70 -3.22 13.99
CA ILE A 21 20.57 -3.94 13.44
C ILE A 21 20.51 -3.80 11.91
N GLU A 22 20.67 -2.59 11.36
CA GLU A 22 20.70 -2.37 9.90
C GLU A 22 21.79 -3.19 9.20
N LYS A 23 22.97 -3.30 9.83
CA LYS A 23 24.07 -4.12 9.30
C LYS A 23 23.71 -5.60 9.33
N LEU A 24 23.05 -6.07 10.39
CA LEU A 24 22.60 -7.45 10.49
C LEU A 24 21.49 -7.76 9.49
N VAL A 25 20.52 -6.86 9.32
CA VAL A 25 19.47 -6.96 8.29
C VAL A 25 20.09 -7.07 6.90
N SER A 26 21.05 -6.20 6.59
CA SER A 26 21.77 -6.24 5.31
C SER A 26 22.58 -7.52 5.12
N LYS A 27 23.30 -7.96 6.17
CA LYS A 27 24.12 -9.18 6.17
C LYS A 27 23.29 -10.45 5.97
N TYR A 28 22.10 -10.49 6.56
CA TYR A 28 21.21 -11.65 6.58
C TYR A 28 19.99 -11.52 5.67
N ARG A 29 19.99 -10.54 4.77
CA ARG A 29 18.90 -10.31 3.82
C ARG A 29 18.48 -11.61 3.11
N ASN A 30 17.17 -11.85 3.05
CA ASN A 30 16.50 -13.04 2.51
C ASN A 30 16.78 -14.35 3.25
N ARG A 31 17.51 -14.33 4.38
CA ARG A 31 17.56 -15.48 5.27
C ARG A 31 16.25 -15.60 6.03
N LYS A 32 15.87 -16.85 6.29
CA LYS A 32 14.64 -17.18 7.01
C LYS A 32 15.00 -17.76 8.36
N VAL A 33 14.27 -17.31 9.39
CA VAL A 33 14.43 -17.77 10.76
C VAL A 33 13.06 -18.19 11.28
N THR A 34 12.91 -19.45 11.65
CA THR A 34 11.69 -19.94 12.28
C THR A 34 11.51 -19.31 13.65
N LEU A 35 10.31 -18.75 13.88
CA LEU A 35 9.90 -18.25 15.19
C LEU A 35 9.23 -19.38 15.98
N GLU A 36 9.36 -19.33 17.31
CA GLU A 36 8.68 -20.30 18.18
C GLU A 36 7.17 -20.10 18.16
N GLU A 37 6.73 -18.83 18.12
CA GLU A 37 5.36 -18.42 17.87
C GLU A 37 5.34 -17.22 16.90
N PRO A 38 4.37 -17.10 15.99
CA PRO A 38 3.37 -18.12 15.65
C PRO A 38 4.04 -19.32 14.95
N ARG A 39 3.73 -20.54 15.41
CA ARG A 39 4.34 -21.77 14.88
C ARG A 39 4.15 -21.89 13.37
N SER A 40 5.19 -22.42 12.71
CA SER A 40 5.24 -22.66 11.26
C SER A 40 5.45 -21.41 10.39
N TYR A 41 5.56 -20.23 10.98
CA TYR A 41 5.96 -19.03 10.26
C TYR A 41 7.46 -18.78 10.37
N GLU A 42 8.02 -18.30 9.27
CA GLU A 42 9.43 -17.92 9.19
C GLU A 42 9.52 -16.42 9.03
N LEU A 43 10.30 -15.78 9.89
CA LEU A 43 10.73 -14.40 9.67
C LEU A 43 11.74 -14.38 8.53
N ARG A 44 11.35 -13.78 7.41
CA ARG A 44 12.28 -13.44 6.34
C ARG A 44 12.95 -12.12 6.68
N ILE A 45 14.25 -12.18 6.96
CA ILE A 45 15.07 -11.01 7.27
C ILE A 45 15.20 -10.13 6.03
N GLY A 46 14.95 -8.84 6.19
CA GLY A 46 15.00 -7.86 5.10
C GLY A 46 14.64 -6.46 5.60
N GLY A 47 15.04 -5.45 4.84
CA GLY A 47 14.70 -4.05 5.13
C GLY A 47 13.34 -3.67 4.53
N LEU A 48 12.99 -2.38 4.55
CA LEU A 48 11.76 -1.85 3.96
C LEU A 48 11.57 -2.27 2.50
N GLU A 49 12.64 -2.20 1.71
CA GLU A 49 12.70 -2.61 0.30
C GLU A 49 12.43 -4.10 0.05
N ASP A 50 12.43 -4.92 1.10
CA ASP A 50 12.13 -6.35 1.04
C ASP A 50 10.68 -6.67 1.44
N THR A 51 9.85 -5.64 1.63
CA THR A 51 8.45 -5.76 2.06
C THR A 51 7.49 -5.34 0.94
N VAL A 52 6.18 -5.46 1.21
CA VAL A 52 5.11 -4.94 0.36
C VAL A 52 5.08 -3.41 0.29
N HIS A 53 5.85 -2.73 1.15
CA HIS A 53 6.00 -1.29 1.23
C HIS A 53 7.31 -0.78 0.60
N ALA A 54 7.94 -1.57 -0.28
CA ALA A 54 9.15 -1.14 -0.98
C ALA A 54 8.91 0.18 -1.74
N GLY A 55 9.85 1.12 -1.62
CA GLY A 55 9.75 2.46 -2.21
C GLY A 55 8.94 3.49 -1.40
N ASP A 56 8.26 3.08 -0.32
CA ASP A 56 7.49 3.97 0.55
C ASP A 56 8.33 4.44 1.74
N ASN A 57 9.35 5.25 1.47
CA ASN A 57 10.26 5.77 2.51
C ASN A 57 9.53 6.65 3.53
N GLU A 58 8.45 7.32 3.12
CA GLU A 58 7.62 8.16 3.98
C GLU A 58 6.93 7.32 5.07
N LEU A 59 6.57 6.07 4.77
CA LEU A 59 5.97 5.17 5.76
C LEU A 59 6.89 4.88 6.94
N LEU A 60 8.21 4.83 6.74
CA LEU A 60 9.15 4.67 7.85
C LEU A 60 9.12 5.90 8.77
N GLU A 61 9.15 7.11 8.19
CA GLU A 61 9.01 8.34 8.96
C GLU A 61 7.67 8.38 9.72
N VAL A 62 6.60 7.89 9.11
CA VAL A 62 5.28 7.78 9.74
C VAL A 62 5.30 6.80 10.93
N TRP A 63 5.93 5.63 10.81
CA TRP A 63 6.09 4.69 11.93
C TRP A 63 6.88 5.28 13.10
N GLU A 64 7.93 6.03 12.81
CA GLU A 64 8.79 6.66 13.82
C GLU A 64 8.10 7.79 14.60
N ASN A 65 7.18 8.53 13.95
CA ASN A 65 6.65 9.78 14.50
C ASN A 65 5.19 9.72 14.98
N LEU A 66 4.36 8.86 14.38
CA LEU A 66 2.90 9.01 14.46
C LEU A 66 2.16 7.85 15.11
N TYR A 67 2.87 6.91 15.74
CA TYR A 67 2.25 5.78 16.43
C TYR A 67 2.54 5.78 17.94
N LEU A 68 3.80 6.00 18.32
CA LEU A 68 4.22 5.97 19.71
C LEU A 68 4.12 7.37 20.35
N PRO A 69 3.99 7.47 21.68
CA PRO A 69 3.90 8.76 22.39
C PRO A 69 5.09 9.70 22.18
N GLU A 70 6.26 9.14 21.86
CA GLU A 70 7.49 9.86 21.56
C GLU A 70 7.99 9.43 20.18
N THR A 71 8.64 10.34 19.45
CA THR A 71 9.36 10.00 18.23
C THR A 71 10.47 9.01 18.55
N MET A 72 10.48 7.87 17.87
CA MET A 72 11.43 6.79 18.12
C MET A 72 11.99 6.27 16.80
N ALA A 73 13.32 6.16 16.70
CA ALA A 73 13.94 5.58 15.52
C ALA A 73 13.57 4.09 15.36
N MET A 74 13.28 3.67 14.12
CA MET A 74 12.87 2.29 13.82
C MET A 74 13.61 1.71 12.62
N VAL A 75 13.77 0.38 12.63
CA VAL A 75 14.37 -0.37 11.52
C VAL A 75 13.47 -1.55 11.20
N VAL A 76 13.10 -1.68 9.92
CA VAL A 76 12.46 -2.90 9.42
C VAL A 76 13.47 -4.04 9.50
N ILE A 77 13.13 -5.09 10.26
CA ILE A 77 14.00 -6.26 10.45
C ILE A 77 13.55 -7.47 9.61
N GLY A 78 12.35 -7.42 9.04
CA GLY A 78 11.85 -8.44 8.14
C GLY A 78 10.34 -8.49 8.10
N ALA A 79 9.82 -9.57 7.52
CA ALA A 79 8.39 -9.82 7.49
C ALA A 79 8.04 -11.30 7.66
N LEU A 80 6.85 -11.56 8.18
CA LEU A 80 6.17 -12.85 8.08
C LEU A 80 5.32 -12.82 6.80
N ASP A 81 5.72 -13.60 5.79
CA ASP A 81 4.97 -13.75 4.55
C ASP A 81 3.79 -14.73 4.75
N ASP A 82 2.72 -14.55 3.96
CA ASP A 82 1.50 -15.38 3.99
C ASP A 82 0.84 -15.50 5.39
N PHE A 83 1.02 -14.48 6.22
CA PHE A 83 0.50 -14.41 7.57
C PHE A 83 -0.97 -13.94 7.55
N PRO A 84 -1.92 -14.66 8.19
CA PRO A 84 -3.35 -14.37 8.14
C PRO A 84 -3.68 -13.13 9.00
N CYS A 85 -3.35 -11.97 8.45
CA CYS A 85 -3.61 -10.65 8.99
C CYS A 85 -4.37 -9.81 7.97
N SER A 86 -4.86 -8.67 8.42
CA SER A 86 -5.57 -7.69 7.59
C SER A 86 -4.62 -6.84 6.74
N ALA A 87 -3.30 -7.06 6.85
CA ALA A 87 -2.29 -6.32 6.11
C ALA A 87 -2.29 -6.67 4.61
N SER A 88 -1.84 -5.70 3.80
CA SER A 88 -1.69 -5.84 2.35
C SER A 88 -0.87 -7.09 1.99
N ARG A 89 -1.40 -7.89 1.07
CA ARG A 89 -0.79 -9.15 0.60
C ARG A 89 -0.40 -10.12 1.72
N TRP A 90 -1.06 -10.06 2.88
CA TRP A 90 -0.85 -10.97 4.01
C TRP A 90 0.60 -11.00 4.48
N GLN A 91 1.25 -9.83 4.46
CA GLN A 91 2.61 -9.68 4.97
C GLN A 91 2.61 -8.86 6.25
N LEU A 92 3.01 -9.47 7.36
CA LEU A 92 3.17 -8.80 8.64
C LEU A 92 4.62 -8.31 8.79
N VAL A 93 4.82 -7.00 8.69
CA VAL A 93 6.16 -6.38 8.76
C VAL A 93 6.58 -6.21 10.21
N LEU A 94 7.81 -6.62 10.54
CA LEU A 94 8.40 -6.47 11.87
C LEU A 94 9.43 -5.33 11.90
N LEU A 95 9.34 -4.50 12.92
CA LEU A 95 10.19 -3.35 13.17
C LEU A 95 10.90 -3.50 14.52
N TYR A 96 12.19 -3.22 14.53
CA TYR A 96 12.95 -2.99 15.75
C TYR A 96 12.92 -1.49 16.07
N CYS A 97 12.53 -1.14 17.28
CA CYS A 97 12.53 0.23 17.79
C CYS A 97 13.77 0.47 18.66
N GLU A 98 14.25 1.71 18.73
CA GLU A 98 15.44 2.06 19.51
C GLU A 98 15.28 1.84 21.03
N ASP A 99 14.05 1.75 21.52
CA ASP A 99 13.72 1.33 22.89
C ASP A 99 13.98 -0.17 23.16
N GLY A 100 14.34 -0.93 22.11
CA GLY A 100 14.62 -2.36 22.14
C GLY A 100 13.42 -3.24 21.84
N ASN A 101 12.21 -2.69 21.76
CA ASN A 101 10.99 -3.43 21.49
C ASN A 101 10.86 -3.80 20.01
N ILE A 102 10.06 -4.82 19.75
CA ILE A 102 9.69 -5.26 18.40
C ILE A 102 8.22 -4.99 18.17
N TYR A 103 7.93 -4.26 17.10
CA TYR A 103 6.59 -3.96 16.66
C TYR A 103 6.25 -4.71 15.39
N ALA A 104 4.97 -5.08 15.24
CA ALA A 104 4.43 -5.59 14.00
C ALA A 104 3.42 -4.60 13.43
N TYR A 105 3.53 -4.28 12.14
CA TYR A 105 2.61 -3.39 11.47
C TYR A 105 1.48 -4.16 10.78
N GLU A 106 0.24 -3.90 11.20
CA GLU A 106 -0.99 -4.39 10.58
C GLU A 106 -1.96 -3.22 10.37
N PHE A 107 -2.26 -2.86 9.12
CA PHE A 107 -3.35 -1.95 8.73
C PHE A 107 -3.50 -0.71 9.64
N GLU A 108 -2.51 0.19 9.62
CA GLU A 108 -2.50 1.42 10.45
C GLU A 108 -2.47 1.18 11.98
N VAL A 109 -2.01 0.00 12.40
CA VAL A 109 -1.79 -0.36 13.80
C VAL A 109 -0.39 -0.95 13.98
N LEU A 110 0.35 -0.46 14.98
CA LEU A 110 1.54 -1.12 15.50
C LEU A 110 1.17 -1.99 16.70
N HIS A 111 1.58 -3.26 16.66
CA HIS A 111 1.44 -4.21 17.75
C HIS A 111 2.79 -4.43 18.43
N LEU A 112 2.87 -4.27 19.74
CA LEU A 112 4.06 -4.67 20.49
C LEU A 112 4.10 -6.21 20.58
N VAL A 113 4.96 -6.85 19.78
CA VAL A 113 4.98 -8.32 19.60
C VAL A 113 6.12 -9.02 20.33
N ALA A 114 7.21 -8.32 20.63
CA ALA A 114 8.31 -8.80 21.48
C ALA A 114 8.97 -7.62 22.22
N LYS A 115 9.51 -7.86 23.42
CA LYS A 115 10.19 -6.82 24.23
C LYS A 115 11.69 -6.70 23.97
N SER A 116 12.21 -7.62 23.16
CA SER A 116 13.59 -7.63 22.70
C SER A 116 13.74 -8.56 21.51
N LEU A 117 14.81 -8.41 20.73
CA LEU A 117 15.17 -9.38 19.69
C LEU A 117 15.40 -10.78 20.27
N LYS A 118 15.96 -10.86 21.49
CA LYS A 118 16.13 -12.13 22.19
C LYS A 118 14.77 -12.79 22.43
N ASP A 119 13.80 -12.06 22.97
CA ASP A 119 12.45 -12.58 23.21
C ASP A 119 11.76 -12.98 21.91
N LEU A 120 11.94 -12.20 20.83
CA LEU A 120 11.41 -12.54 19.50
C LEU A 120 11.90 -13.91 19.03
N PHE A 121 13.18 -14.23 19.19
CA PHE A 121 13.76 -15.48 18.70
C PHE A 121 13.60 -16.67 19.66
N GLU A 122 13.47 -16.43 20.97
CA GLU A 122 13.30 -17.47 22.01
C GLU A 122 11.83 -17.79 22.30
N SER A 123 10.94 -16.79 22.24
CA SER A 123 9.51 -16.94 22.58
C SER A 123 8.59 -16.72 21.38
N GLY A 124 9.06 -16.03 20.34
CA GLY A 124 8.27 -15.71 19.15
C GLY A 124 7.71 -14.29 19.14
N ALA A 125 7.00 -13.97 18.06
CA ALA A 125 6.22 -12.75 17.92
C ALA A 125 4.80 -13.02 18.43
N LYS A 126 4.44 -12.43 19.56
CA LYS A 126 3.07 -12.55 20.08
C LYS A 126 2.13 -11.73 19.19
N PHE A 127 1.15 -12.40 18.58
CA PHE A 127 0.15 -11.74 17.74
C PHE A 127 -1.28 -12.22 18.05
N PRO A 128 -2.25 -11.33 18.34
CA PRO A 128 -2.08 -9.88 18.53
C PRO A 128 -1.12 -9.51 19.67
N GLY A 129 -0.46 -8.35 19.56
CA GLY A 129 0.56 -7.87 20.51
C GLY A 129 0.06 -7.66 21.94
N TRP A 130 0.96 -7.35 22.89
CA TRP A 130 0.57 -6.98 24.26
C TRP A 130 -0.14 -5.63 24.32
N ASP A 131 0.36 -4.69 23.53
CA ASP A 131 -0.18 -3.34 23.39
C ASP A 131 -0.33 -3.03 21.89
N THR A 132 -1.24 -2.12 21.57
CA THR A 132 -1.53 -1.68 20.21
C THR A 132 -1.57 -0.18 20.14
N PHE A 133 -0.98 0.39 19.09
CA PHE A 133 -0.88 1.81 18.87
C PHE A 133 -1.47 2.13 17.50
N LYS A 134 -2.51 2.97 17.46
CA LYS A 134 -3.14 3.38 16.20
C LYS A 134 -2.47 4.62 15.66
N PHE A 135 -2.46 4.75 14.33
CA PHE A 135 -2.01 5.96 13.67
C PHE A 135 -2.66 7.22 14.26
N GLY A 136 -1.83 8.19 14.63
CA GLY A 136 -2.23 9.51 15.14
C GLY A 136 -2.77 9.53 16.57
N GLU A 137 -2.98 8.37 17.22
CA GLU A 137 -3.50 8.31 18.59
C GLU A 137 -2.54 8.94 19.60
N CYS A 138 -1.24 8.90 19.32
CA CYS A 138 -0.22 9.52 20.17
C CYS A 138 -0.34 11.05 20.27
N LEU A 139 -0.94 11.71 19.27
CA LEU A 139 -1.01 13.16 19.22
C LEU A 139 -1.92 13.74 20.32
N ASN A 140 -2.93 12.98 20.78
CA ASN A 140 -3.81 13.30 21.90
C ASN A 140 -4.25 14.79 21.99
N MET A 141 -4.42 15.45 20.84
CA MET A 141 -4.75 16.86 20.80
C MET A 141 -6.21 17.08 21.20
N THR A 142 -6.43 18.10 22.01
CA THR A 142 -7.77 18.62 22.25
C THR A 142 -8.35 19.26 20.97
N PRO A 143 -9.68 19.34 20.82
CA PRO A 143 -10.29 20.02 19.68
C PRO A 143 -9.80 21.48 19.52
N GLU A 144 -9.52 22.17 20.63
CA GLU A 144 -8.99 23.52 20.65
C GLU A 144 -7.56 23.58 20.08
N GLU A 145 -6.66 22.70 20.53
CA GLU A 145 -5.28 22.61 20.02
C GLU A 145 -5.26 22.24 18.53
N LEU A 146 -6.12 21.31 18.10
CA LEU A 146 -6.29 20.97 16.69
C LEU A 146 -6.76 22.18 15.88
N ALA A 147 -7.74 22.93 16.39
CA ALA A 147 -8.23 24.13 15.72
C ALA A 147 -7.14 25.19 15.60
N GLU A 148 -6.34 25.42 16.65
CA GLU A 148 -5.20 26.33 16.61
C GLU A 148 -4.14 25.89 15.60
N MET A 149 -3.80 24.59 15.57
CA MET A 149 -2.87 24.02 14.61
C MET A 149 -3.36 24.24 13.17
N MET A 150 -4.64 24.00 12.88
CA MET A 150 -5.25 24.25 11.57
C MET A 150 -5.20 25.74 11.16
N GLN A 151 -5.13 26.66 12.13
CA GLN A 151 -5.00 28.09 11.84
C GLN A 151 -3.56 28.53 11.55
N SER A 152 -2.57 27.65 11.75
CA SER A 152 -1.17 27.95 11.47
C SER A 152 -0.94 28.35 10.02
N LYS A 153 0.09 29.18 9.79
CA LYS A 153 0.42 29.65 8.44
C LYS A 153 0.81 28.49 7.52
N ASP A 154 1.54 27.53 8.08
CA ASP A 154 2.09 26.40 7.34
C ASP A 154 0.95 25.48 6.86
N ILE A 155 0.01 25.12 7.74
CA ILE A 155 -1.16 24.32 7.32
C ILE A 155 -2.01 25.06 6.29
N LYS A 156 -2.28 26.36 6.47
CA LYS A 156 -3.02 27.15 5.48
C LYS A 156 -2.33 27.21 4.13
N GLN A 157 -1.01 27.27 4.11
CA GLN A 157 -0.25 27.24 2.87
C GLN A 157 -0.37 25.87 2.19
N ILE A 158 -0.23 24.77 2.95
CA ILE A 158 -0.41 23.41 2.44
C ILE A 158 -1.83 23.23 1.88
N GLU A 159 -2.87 23.68 2.59
CA GLU A 159 -4.26 23.62 2.12
C GLU A 159 -4.46 24.39 0.81
N ALA A 160 -3.89 25.59 0.69
CA ALA A 160 -3.99 26.40 -0.52
C ALA A 160 -3.24 25.75 -1.71
N GLU A 161 -2.06 25.19 -1.48
CA GLU A 161 -1.28 24.48 -2.48
C GLU A 161 -1.99 23.20 -2.94
N ASN A 162 -2.53 22.42 -1.99
CA ASN A 162 -3.31 21.21 -2.28
C ASN A 162 -4.58 21.53 -3.08
N ALA A 163 -5.32 22.57 -2.72
CA ALA A 163 -6.51 23.00 -3.45
C ALA A 163 -6.18 23.38 -4.89
N LYS A 164 -5.06 24.09 -5.10
CA LYS A 164 -4.58 24.46 -6.45
C LYS A 164 -4.20 23.21 -7.25
N TYR A 165 -3.49 22.27 -6.65
CA TYR A 165 -3.08 21.02 -7.29
C TYR A 165 -4.28 20.14 -7.68
N GLN A 166 -5.26 19.99 -6.79
CA GLN A 166 -6.50 19.29 -7.10
C GLN A 166 -7.24 19.94 -8.27
N SER A 167 -7.32 21.28 -8.27
CA SER A 167 -7.94 22.00 -9.39
C SER A 167 -7.21 21.78 -10.71
N SER A 168 -5.87 21.71 -10.71
CA SER A 168 -5.10 21.44 -11.94
C SER A 168 -5.32 20.03 -12.45
N ILE A 169 -5.29 19.02 -11.57
CA ILE A 169 -5.57 17.62 -11.98
C ILE A 169 -6.97 17.51 -12.57
N LEU A 170 -7.97 18.08 -11.90
CA LEU A 170 -9.35 18.01 -12.38
C LEU A 170 -9.49 18.68 -13.76
N THR A 171 -8.75 19.76 -14.00
CA THR A 171 -8.76 20.44 -15.30
C THR A 171 -8.11 19.58 -16.37
N GLU A 172 -6.94 18.99 -16.10
CA GLU A 172 -6.25 18.08 -17.02
C GLU A 172 -7.13 16.86 -17.38
N MET A 173 -7.77 16.23 -16.39
CA MET A 173 -8.70 15.13 -16.61
C MET A 173 -9.89 15.52 -17.50
N ILE A 174 -10.40 16.74 -17.34
CA ILE A 174 -11.50 17.26 -18.18
C ILE A 174 -11.00 17.50 -19.61
N GLU A 175 -9.83 18.10 -19.78
CA GLU A 175 -9.22 18.34 -21.09
C GLU A 175 -8.98 17.03 -21.86
N ASP A 176 -8.42 16.01 -21.19
CA ASP A 176 -8.25 14.67 -21.75
C ASP A 176 -9.59 14.02 -22.15
N SER A 177 -10.62 14.17 -21.31
CA SER A 177 -11.97 13.67 -21.61
C SER A 177 -12.59 14.38 -22.83
N ILE A 178 -12.37 15.67 -22.99
CA ILE A 178 -12.85 16.44 -24.15
C ILE A 178 -12.10 16.00 -25.42
N ALA A 179 -10.78 15.86 -25.35
CA ALA A 179 -9.96 15.39 -26.47
C ALA A 179 -10.40 13.99 -26.94
N PHE A 180 -10.70 13.08 -26.00
CA PHE A 180 -11.23 11.75 -26.31
C PHE A 180 -12.60 11.82 -27.02
N THR A 181 -13.49 12.69 -26.55
CA THR A 181 -14.83 12.87 -27.16
C THR A 181 -14.76 13.44 -28.58
N GLN A 182 -13.80 14.34 -28.83
CA GLN A 182 -13.56 14.91 -30.15
C GLN A 182 -12.93 13.89 -31.11
N TRP A 183 -12.08 12.99 -30.61
CA TRP A 183 -11.48 11.90 -31.37
C TRP A 183 -12.52 10.85 -31.82
N GLU A 184 -13.58 10.63 -31.05
CA GLU A 184 -14.68 9.73 -31.42
C GLU A 184 -15.64 10.30 -32.48
N GLN A 185 -15.51 11.58 -32.85
CA GLN A 185 -16.24 12.12 -33.99
C GLN A 185 -15.51 11.70 -35.28
N PRO A 186 -16.07 10.83 -36.14
CA PRO A 186 -15.40 10.46 -37.38
C PRO A 186 -15.30 11.70 -38.28
N GLU A 187 -14.08 12.23 -38.42
CA GLU A 187 -13.79 13.17 -39.49
C GLU A 187 -13.93 12.45 -40.84
N SER A 188 -14.72 13.07 -41.71
CA SER A 188 -15.00 12.74 -43.11
C SER A 188 -16.03 11.63 -43.37
N THR A 189 -17.21 12.10 -43.79
CA THR A 189 -18.03 11.47 -44.82
C THR A 189 -17.12 11.20 -46.04
N ILE A 190 -16.58 9.99 -46.16
CA ILE A 190 -15.96 9.55 -47.42
C ILE A 190 -17.11 9.41 -48.42
N GLN A 191 -17.26 10.41 -49.27
CA GLN A 191 -18.13 10.33 -50.44
C GLN A 191 -17.42 9.43 -51.46
N CYS A 192 -17.81 8.17 -51.52
CA CYS A 192 -17.29 7.22 -52.50
C CYS A 192 -17.79 7.64 -53.89
N ASP A 193 -16.89 8.11 -54.75
CA ASP A 193 -17.18 8.35 -56.17
C ASP A 193 -17.49 7.03 -56.88
N GLU A 194 -18.69 6.93 -57.44
CA GLU A 194 -19.10 5.84 -58.32
C GLU A 194 -18.42 5.98 -59.69
N ARG A 195 -17.33 5.22 -59.88
CA ARG A 195 -16.93 4.60 -61.16
C ARG A 195 -15.74 3.67 -60.86
N THR A 196 -15.87 2.35 -60.94
CA THR A 196 -15.94 1.61 -62.22
C THR A 196 -16.43 0.19 -61.93
N GLN A 197 -17.34 -0.30 -62.79
CA GLN A 197 -17.84 -1.68 -62.80
C GLN A 197 -16.71 -2.71 -62.99
N GLY A 198 -16.76 -3.79 -62.22
CA GLY A 198 -15.96 -5.00 -62.41
C GLY A 198 -16.56 -6.17 -61.64
N ASN A 199 -17.28 -7.03 -62.35
CA ASN A 199 -17.98 -8.22 -61.87
C ASN A 199 -17.16 -9.11 -60.93
N THR A 200 -17.76 -9.53 -59.82
CA THR A 200 -17.82 -10.96 -59.48
C THR A 200 -19.06 -11.28 -58.65
N SER A 201 -19.83 -12.22 -59.15
CA SER A 201 -21.01 -12.83 -58.54
C SER A 201 -20.62 -13.86 -57.48
N MET A 202 -21.31 -13.86 -56.33
CA MET A 202 -21.90 -15.09 -55.79
C MET A 202 -22.93 -14.78 -54.68
N LYS A 203 -24.20 -15.02 -55.06
CA LYS A 203 -25.25 -15.77 -54.34
C LYS A 203 -25.63 -15.41 -52.91
N ASP A 204 -26.93 -15.11 -52.80
CA ASP A 204 -27.89 -15.56 -51.78
C ASP A 204 -27.56 -15.26 -50.32
N ASN A 205 -28.31 -14.34 -49.71
CA ASN A 205 -29.25 -14.70 -48.63
C ASN A 205 -30.17 -13.52 -48.25
N VAL A 206 -31.46 -13.82 -48.31
CA VAL A 206 -32.58 -12.97 -47.91
C VAL A 206 -32.77 -13.04 -46.38
N TRP A 207 -32.81 -11.85 -45.77
CA TRP A 207 -33.51 -11.42 -44.55
C TRP A 207 -33.66 -12.40 -43.36
N ASN A 208 -33.05 -12.02 -42.23
CA ASN A 208 -33.75 -12.12 -40.96
C ASN A 208 -33.42 -10.92 -40.05
N ASN A 209 -34.42 -10.06 -39.82
CA ASN A 209 -34.41 -9.03 -38.79
C ASN A 209 -34.60 -9.69 -37.43
N GLN A 210 -33.60 -9.60 -36.56
CA GLN A 210 -33.78 -9.67 -35.11
C GLN A 210 -32.61 -8.91 -34.49
N THR A 211 -32.92 -7.75 -33.91
CA THR A 211 -32.03 -7.05 -32.98
C THR A 211 -32.02 -7.78 -31.64
N PRO A 212 -30.87 -8.22 -31.12
CA PRO A 212 -30.66 -8.31 -29.69
C PRO A 212 -29.84 -7.09 -29.25
N THR A 213 -30.40 -6.35 -28.31
CA THR A 213 -29.68 -5.41 -27.46
C THR A 213 -28.34 -6.01 -27.00
N PRO A 214 -27.20 -5.31 -27.16
CA PRO A 214 -25.99 -5.72 -26.45
C PRO A 214 -26.16 -5.31 -24.99
N ALA A 215 -26.44 -6.28 -24.12
CA ALA A 215 -26.08 -6.17 -22.72
C ALA A 215 -24.56 -6.06 -22.67
N ILE A 216 -24.06 -4.84 -22.43
CA ILE A 216 -22.65 -4.61 -22.13
C ILE A 216 -22.38 -5.28 -20.78
N SER A 217 -21.85 -6.50 -20.84
CA SER A 217 -21.15 -7.11 -19.73
C SER A 217 -19.88 -6.29 -19.49
N LEU A 218 -19.95 -5.37 -18.53
CA LEU A 218 -18.78 -4.75 -17.94
C LEU A 218 -18.00 -5.85 -17.21
N ARG A 219 -17.07 -6.51 -17.92
CA ARG A 219 -15.92 -7.12 -17.28
C ARG A 219 -15.13 -5.98 -16.63
N CYS A 220 -15.23 -5.87 -15.31
CA CYS A 220 -14.25 -5.12 -14.53
C CYS A 220 -12.89 -5.79 -14.73
N ASN A 221 -12.09 -5.28 -15.67
CA ASN A 221 -10.65 -5.49 -15.62
C ASN A 221 -10.14 -4.65 -14.45
N TYR A 222 -9.75 -5.33 -13.38
CA TYR A 222 -8.96 -4.76 -12.29
C TYR A 222 -7.59 -4.41 -12.85
N ASP A 223 -7.44 -3.18 -13.34
CA ASP A 223 -6.17 -2.47 -13.44
C ASP A 223 -6.48 -0.98 -13.58
N MET A 224 -6.72 -0.33 -12.43
CA MET A 224 -6.77 1.12 -12.29
C MET A 224 -5.90 1.51 -11.07
N PRO A 225 -5.06 2.55 -11.17
CA PRO A 225 -4.21 2.99 -10.07
C PRO A 225 -5.03 3.75 -9.02
N ILE A 226 -4.76 3.42 -7.75
CA ILE A 226 -4.91 4.24 -6.54
C ILE A 226 -6.23 5.02 -6.44
N CYS A 227 -7.29 4.32 -6.02
CA CYS A 227 -8.51 4.97 -5.53
C CYS A 227 -8.32 5.32 -4.03
N THR A 228 -8.21 6.61 -3.72
CA THR A 228 -8.18 7.13 -2.35
C THR A 228 -9.54 6.93 -1.65
N GLN A 229 -9.48 6.66 -0.34
CA GLN A 229 -10.55 6.11 0.50
C GLN A 229 -11.84 6.95 0.65
N SER A 230 -11.90 8.16 0.08
CA SER A 230 -13.10 9.02 0.11
C SER A 230 -14.24 8.52 -0.81
N GLN A 231 -13.97 7.65 -1.79
CA GLN A 231 -15.00 7.18 -2.74
C GLN A 231 -15.70 5.85 -2.36
N ARG A 232 -15.34 5.20 -1.25
CA ARG A 232 -15.99 3.92 -0.83
C ARG A 232 -17.27 4.08 0.00
N GLN A 233 -17.64 5.30 0.39
CA GLN A 233 -18.81 5.54 1.24
C GLN A 233 -20.12 5.85 0.49
N LEU A 234 -20.12 5.86 -0.84
CA LEU A 234 -21.33 6.12 -1.64
C LEU A 234 -22.02 4.85 -2.19
N CYS A 235 -21.53 3.64 -1.89
CA CYS A 235 -22.11 2.38 -2.39
C CYS A 235 -22.90 1.55 -1.35
N PHE A 236 -23.15 2.05 -0.14
CA PHE A 236 -23.86 1.30 0.91
C PHE A 236 -25.20 1.92 1.37
N LEU A 237 -25.83 2.79 0.57
CA LEU A 237 -27.16 3.33 0.87
C LEU A 237 -28.11 3.25 -0.32
N THR A 238 -28.37 2.03 -0.80
CA THR A 238 -29.65 1.68 -1.45
C THR A 238 -29.83 0.15 -1.40
N GLU A 239 -30.46 -0.34 -0.34
CA GLU A 239 -31.43 -1.44 -0.39
C GLU A 239 -32.58 -1.11 0.56
#